data_AF-A0A924J7D5-F1
#
_entry.id   AF-A0A924J7D5-F1
#
_cell.length_a   1.000
_cell.length_b   1.000
_cell.length_c   1.000
_cell.angle_alpha   90.00
_cell.angle_beta   90.00
_cell.angle_gamma   90.00
#
_symmetry.space_group_name_H-M   'P 1'
#
loop_
_entity.id
_entity.type
_entity.pdbx_description
1 polymer ?
#
loop_
_entity_poly.entity_id
_entity_poly.type
_entity_poly.pdbx_seq_one_letter_code
_entity_poly.pdbx_strand_id
1 'polypeptide(L)' 'QPEMWTDEIITHVCQFLKPGGIFVTYAITGKLKRVLKSIGFTIEKLRGAAGKREMLRATKSMGL' A
#
# COMPACT_ATOMS: atom_id res chain seq x y z
N GLN A 1 -7.28 -1.65 14.30
CA GLN A 1 -6.63 -0.34 14.36
C GLN A 1 -7.01 0.53 13.15
N PRO A 2 -8.29 0.93 12.98
CA PRO A 2 -8.70 1.85 11.91
C PRO A 2 -7.94 3.18 11.91
N GLU A 3 -7.53 3.65 13.08
CA GLU A 3 -6.79 4.88 13.34
C GLU A 3 -5.40 4.92 12.66
N MET A 4 -4.80 3.78 12.34
CA MET A 4 -3.53 3.71 11.61
C MET A 4 -3.69 3.87 10.10
N TRP A 5 -4.91 3.68 9.56
CA TRP A 5 -5.18 3.62 8.13
C TRP A 5 -5.94 4.85 7.64
N THR A 6 -5.55 6.03 8.13
CA THR A 6 -6.02 7.31 7.59
C THR A 6 -5.24 7.66 6.32
N ASP A 7 -5.83 8.52 5.49
CA ASP A 7 -5.24 8.90 4.21
C ASP A 7 -3.94 9.69 4.44
N GLU A 8 -3.92 10.50 5.50
CA GLU A 8 -2.78 11.29 5.95
C GLU A 8 -1.62 10.39 6.37
N ILE A 9 -1.86 9.39 7.23
CA ILE A 9 -0.80 8.47 7.69
C ILE A 9 -0.25 7.65 6.54
N ILE A 10 -1.13 7.08 5.70
CA ILE A 10 -0.69 6.26 4.55
C ILE A 10 0.18 7.11 3.61
N THR A 11 -0.27 8.32 3.28
CA THR A 11 0.46 9.24 2.39
C THR A 11 1.80 9.65 3.00
N HIS A 12 1.79 10.02 4.29
CA HIS A 12 2.99 10.43 5.02
C HIS A 12 4.04 9.32 5.07
N VAL A 13 3.65 8.08 5.35
CA VAL A 13 4.61 6.95 5.40
C VAL A 13 5.13 6.62 4.00
N CYS A 14 4.26 6.63 2.99
CA CYS A 14 4.63 6.28 1.62
C CYS A 14 5.57 7.32 0.95
N GLN A 15 5.61 8.55 1.44
CA GLN A 15 6.51 9.58 0.90
C GLN A 15 7.99 9.20 1.07
N PHE A 16 8.33 8.45 2.13
CA PHE A 16 9.70 8.04 2.45
C PHE A 16 10.23 6.91 1.56
N LEU A 17 9.35 6.25 0.80
CA LEU A 17 9.78 5.25 -0.18
C LEU A 17 10.44 5.94 -1.37
N LYS A 18 11.63 5.46 -1.76
CA LYS A 18 12.27 5.85 -3.02
C LYS A 18 11.45 5.36 -4.22
N PRO A 19 11.64 5.93 -5.43
CA PRO A 19 11.10 5.33 -6.65
C PRO A 19 11.44 3.83 -6.73
N GLY A 20 10.46 3.00 -7.09
CA GLY A 20 10.58 1.54 -7.06
C GLY A 20 10.46 0.90 -5.66
N GLY A 21 10.36 1.70 -4.60
CA GLY A 21 10.18 1.22 -3.23
C GLY A 21 8.84 0.51 -3.02
N ILE A 22 8.82 -0.44 -2.08
CA ILE A 22 7.70 -1.37 -1.90
C ILE A 22 7.05 -1.18 -0.52
N PHE A 23 5.73 -0.99 -0.51
CA PHE A 23 4.87 -1.05 0.67
C PHE A 23 4.16 -2.40 0.72
N VAL A 24 4.25 -3.13 1.82
CA VAL A 24 3.61 -4.45 1.99
C VAL A 24 2.78 -4.48 3.26
N THR A 25 1.57 -5.05 3.18
CA THR A 25 0.72 -5.24 4.36
C THR A 25 -0.25 -6.41 4.18
N TYR A 26 -0.64 -7.03 5.30
CA TYR A 26 -1.75 -8.00 5.35
C TYR A 26 -3.12 -7.33 5.26
N ALA A 27 -3.22 -6.02 5.51
CA ALA A 27 -4.46 -5.29 5.41
C ALA A 27 -4.83 -5.04 3.93
N ILE A 28 -6.04 -5.42 3.53
CA ILE A 28 -6.51 -5.22 2.16
C ILE A 28 -7.92 -4.60 2.14
N THR A 29 -7.97 -3.28 2.24
CA THR A 29 -9.24 -2.53 2.22
C THR A 29 -9.40 -1.73 0.93
N GLY A 30 -10.66 -1.42 0.56
CA GLY A 30 -10.95 -0.56 -0.59
C GLY A 30 -10.34 0.85 -0.45
N LYS A 31 -10.39 1.40 0.77
CA LYS A 31 -9.79 2.70 1.12
C LYS A 31 -8.28 2.73 0.89
N LEU A 32 -7.55 1.78 1.48
CA LEU A 32 -6.09 1.68 1.31
C LEU A 32 -5.69 1.61 -0.16
N LYS A 33 -6.39 0.79 -0.96
CA LYS A 33 -6.12 0.67 -2.40
C LYS A 33 -6.34 1.98 -3.16
N ARG A 34 -7.36 2.78 -2.79
CA ARG A 34 -7.63 4.06 -3.43
C ARG A 34 -6.56 5.09 -3.11
N VAL A 35 -6.16 5.21 -1.83
CA VAL A 35 -5.11 6.13 -1.39
C VAL A 35 -3.77 5.81 -2.06
N LEU A 36 -3.36 4.54 -2.05
CA LEU A 36 -2.09 4.13 -2.68
C LEU A 36 -2.08 4.45 -4.18
N LYS A 37 -3.19 4.20 -4.89
CA LYS A 37 -3.31 4.58 -6.31
C LYS A 37 -3.25 6.08 -6.52
N SER A 38 -3.93 6.88 -5.68
CA SER A 38 -3.95 8.33 -5.83
C SER A 38 -2.58 8.98 -5.61
N ILE A 39 -1.70 8.34 -4.83
CA ILE A 39 -0.33 8.81 -4.59
C ILE A 39 0.72 8.13 -5.49
N GLY A 40 0.28 7.53 -6.61
CA GLY A 40 1.16 7.06 -7.68
C GLY A 40 1.76 5.67 -7.48
N PHE A 41 1.14 4.81 -6.66
CA PHE A 41 1.57 3.42 -6.51
C PHE A 41 0.79 2.48 -7.43
N THR A 42 1.51 1.50 -7.97
CA THR A 42 0.91 0.31 -8.59
C THR A 42 0.65 -0.73 -7.51
N ILE A 43 -0.44 -1.48 -7.63
CA ILE A 43 -0.88 -2.42 -6.58
C ILE A 43 -1.00 -3.83 -7.15
N GLU A 44 -0.46 -4.78 -6.40
CA GLU A 44 -0.60 -6.20 -6.64
C GLU A 44 -1.26 -6.87 -5.42
N LYS A 45 -2.20 -7.80 -5.70
CA LYS A 45 -2.71 -8.71 -4.68
C LYS A 45 -1.91 -9.99 -4.74
N LEU A 46 -1.38 -10.40 -3.59
CA LEU A 46 -0.62 -11.61 -3.45
C LEU A 46 -1.39 -12.59 -2.56
N ARG A 47 -1.06 -13.88 -2.63
CA ARG A 47 -1.54 -14.86 -1.66
C ARG A 47 -1.09 -14.42 -0.26
N GLY A 48 -2.00 -14.42 0.70
CA GLY A 48 -1.66 -14.02 2.06
C GLY A 48 -0.73 -15.04 2.73
N ALA A 49 0.19 -14.56 3.58
CA ALA A 49 1.00 -15.44 4.41
C ALA A 49 0.18 -15.97 5.60
N ALA A 50 0.63 -17.08 6.19
CA ALA A 50 0.10 -17.65 7.43
C ALA A 50 -1.45 -17.71 7.50
N GLY A 51 -2.06 -18.47 6.60
CA GLY A 51 -3.52 -18.70 6.60
C GLY A 51 -4.38 -17.51 6.16
N LYS A 52 -3.78 -16.36 5.81
CA LYS A 52 -4.51 -15.23 5.21
C LYS A 52 -4.80 -15.49 3.74
N ARG A 53 -6.00 -15.11 3.29
CA ARG A 53 -6.42 -15.30 1.90
C ARG A 53 -5.58 -14.47 0.93
N GLU A 54 -5.41 -13.19 1.24
CA GLU A 54 -4.69 -12.24 0.40
C GLU A 54 -3.84 -11.30 1.27
N MET A 55 -2.80 -10.72 0.66
CA MET A 55 -2.06 -9.58 1.16
C MET A 55 -1.83 -8.57 0.02
N LEU A 56 -1.44 -7.35 0.36
CA LEU A 56 -1.23 -6.27 -0.58
C LEU A 56 0.26 -5.93 -0.69
N ARG A 57 0.75 -5.82 -1.92
CA ARG A 57 2.03 -5.22 -2.27
C ARG A 57 1.76 -4.00 -3.15
N ALA A 58 2.36 -2.87 -2.81
CA ALA A 58 2.29 -1.67 -3.63
C ALA A 58 3.68 -1.14 -3.94
N THR A 59 3.94 -0.83 -5.20
CA THR A 59 5.24 -0.37 -5.69
C THR A 59 5.12 1.08 -6.11
N LYS A 60 5.96 1.95 -5.55
CA LYS A 60 6.03 3.36 -5.93
C LYS A 60 6.53 3.45 -7.36
N SER A 61 5.77 4.12 -8.22
CA SER A 61 6.16 4.29 -9.62
C SER A 61 7.57 4.90 -9.71
N MET A 62 8.36 4.42 -10.67
CA MET A 62 9.54 5.15 -11.10
C MET A 62 9.04 6.48 -11.66
N GLY A 63 9.46 7.61 -11.09
CA GLY A 63 9.14 8.90 -11.68
C GLY A 63 9.56 8.89 -13.16
N LEU A 64 8.77 9.55 -14.01
CA LEU A 64 9.25 9.94 -15.33
C LEU A 64 10.47 10.85 -15.17
#